data_AF-A0A7W1CDW8-F1
#
_entry.id   AF-A0A7W1CDW8-F1
#
_cell.length_a   1.000
_cell.length_b   1.000
_cell.length_c   1.000
_cell.angle_alpha   90.00
_cell.angle_beta   90.00
_cell.angle_gamma   90.00
#
_symmetry.space_group_name_H-M   'P 1'
#
loop_
_entity.id
_entity.type
_entity.pdbx_description
1 polymer ?
#
loop_
_entity_poly.entity_id
_entity_poly.type
_entity_poly.pdbx_seq_one_letter_code
_entity_poly.pdbx_strand_id
1 'polypeptide(L)'
;MQIGQNYWNAKDKRESVSLVLAVKHRIASHLVFSKWREGVGGSIRFFVSGGAPLSKRLSNAFWAAGIPVLQGYGMTEACVTCANRPDDNKVGSIGTPFEGIEMKIAESDGEILIRGKNVMRGYYNNPEETAKVIDERGFYHTGDIGYVDQEGHFFITDRKKDLFKLSNGKYVAPQQVESLLKQSPLVSQAVAVGSGRKQVGALVVPDWETLKQTLKEEGISAEGSREELCENPHVVKRVQRDAVEFTREMNDYERVKRVYLLPREFSIDKGEMTPTLKIKRGVIDEKYEEAIDEICGT
;
A
#
# COMPACT_ATOMS: atom_id res chain seq x y z
N MET A 1 -17.55 10.00 3.95
CA MET A 1 -16.36 9.10 3.90
C MET A 1 -15.45 9.27 5.10
N GLN A 2 -14.89 10.46 5.36
CA GLN A 2 -13.93 10.68 6.46
C GLN A 2 -14.49 10.38 7.87
N ILE A 3 -15.75 10.75 8.14
CA ILE A 3 -16.47 10.37 9.38
C ILE A 3 -16.50 8.85 9.56
N GLY A 4 -16.72 8.12 8.47
CA GLY A 4 -16.75 6.67 8.46
C GLY A 4 -15.40 6.05 8.76
N GLN A 5 -14.35 6.56 8.12
CA GLN A 5 -12.97 6.12 8.33
C GLN A 5 -12.52 6.35 9.78
N ASN A 6 -12.80 7.52 10.34
CA ASN A 6 -12.45 7.83 11.73
C ASN A 6 -13.19 6.93 12.71
N TYR A 7 -14.48 6.64 12.44
CA TYR A 7 -15.28 5.72 13.28
C TYR A 7 -14.70 4.30 13.26
N TRP A 8 -14.35 3.78 12.09
CA TRP A 8 -13.83 2.41 11.98
C TRP A 8 -12.41 2.29 12.50
N ASN A 9 -11.53 3.27 12.24
CA ASN A 9 -10.18 3.28 12.81
C ASN A 9 -10.21 3.22 14.35
N ALA A 10 -11.12 3.95 15.00
CA ALA A 10 -11.28 3.89 16.45
C ALA A 10 -11.73 2.49 16.91
N LYS A 11 -12.66 1.86 16.19
CA LYS A 11 -13.09 0.48 16.50
C LYS A 11 -11.99 -0.56 16.29
N ASP A 12 -11.28 -0.47 15.17
CA ASP A 12 -10.17 -1.37 14.81
C ASP A 12 -9.05 -1.32 15.86
N LYS A 13 -8.75 -0.12 16.38
CA LYS A 13 -7.80 0.09 17.49
C LYS A 13 -8.35 -0.21 18.88
N ARG A 14 -9.61 -0.68 19.00
CA ARG A 14 -10.33 -0.86 20.27
C ARG A 14 -10.37 0.41 21.15
N GLU A 15 -10.34 1.59 20.53
CA GLU A 15 -10.43 2.89 21.19
C GLU A 15 -11.90 3.29 21.42
N SER A 16 -12.15 4.15 22.41
CA SER A 16 -13.50 4.66 22.67
C SER A 16 -13.97 5.59 21.54
N VAL A 17 -15.09 5.26 20.90
CA VAL A 17 -15.71 6.12 19.90
C VAL A 17 -16.42 7.29 20.59
N SER A 18 -16.06 8.54 20.26
CA SER A 18 -16.70 9.71 20.84
C SER A 18 -18.19 9.82 20.44
N LEU A 19 -19.03 10.32 21.35
CA LEU A 19 -20.47 10.52 21.12
C LEU A 19 -20.74 11.36 19.86
N VAL A 20 -19.96 12.42 19.63
CA VAL A 20 -20.06 13.27 18.45
C VAL A 20 -19.77 12.47 17.17
N LEU A 21 -18.73 11.63 17.18
CA LEU A 21 -18.37 10.80 16.04
C LEU A 21 -19.43 9.72 15.78
N ALA A 22 -19.99 9.12 16.83
CA ALA A 22 -21.07 8.15 16.73
C ALA A 22 -22.36 8.75 16.13
N VAL A 23 -22.75 9.95 16.55
CA VAL A 23 -23.93 10.65 15.98
C VAL A 23 -23.68 11.03 14.52
N LYS A 24 -22.51 11.58 14.20
CA LYS A 24 -22.11 11.88 12.82
C LYS A 24 -22.12 10.62 11.94
N HIS A 25 -21.61 9.50 12.45
CA HIS A 25 -21.64 8.21 11.75
C HIS A 25 -23.07 7.72 11.53
N ARG A 26 -23.96 7.83 12.53
CA ARG A 26 -25.38 7.45 12.41
C ARG A 26 -26.10 8.23 11.31
N ILE A 27 -25.89 9.55 11.24
CA ILE A 27 -26.45 10.40 10.18
C ILE A 27 -25.89 10.00 8.81
N ALA A 28 -24.57 9.86 8.69
CA ALA A 28 -23.92 9.40 7.45
C ALA A 28 -24.40 8.01 7.02
N SER A 29 -24.65 7.12 7.99
CA SER A 29 -25.12 5.76 7.74
C SER A 29 -26.54 5.71 7.18
N HIS A 30 -27.39 6.65 7.57
CA HIS A 30 -28.76 6.73 7.08
C HIS A 30 -28.87 7.43 5.71
N LEU A 31 -28.06 8.47 5.46
CA LEU A 31 -28.15 9.28 4.24
C LEU A 31 -27.33 8.73 3.06
N VAL A 32 -26.16 8.15 3.33
CA VAL A 32 -25.19 7.76 2.29
C VAL A 32 -24.99 6.25 2.27
N PHE A 33 -24.72 5.64 3.42
CA PHE A 33 -24.38 4.21 3.46
C PHE A 33 -25.58 3.28 3.26
N SER A 34 -26.80 3.75 3.46
CA SER A 34 -28.04 3.03 3.10
C SER A 34 -28.07 2.71 1.60
N LYS A 35 -27.83 3.71 0.76
CA LYS A 35 -27.77 3.55 -0.70
C LYS A 35 -26.66 2.60 -1.14
N TRP A 36 -25.53 2.60 -0.45
CA TRP A 36 -24.43 1.65 -0.72
C TRP A 36 -24.85 0.21 -0.39
N ARG A 37 -25.47 0.00 0.78
CA ARG A 37 -25.97 -1.32 1.19
C ARG A 37 -27.07 -1.81 0.25
N GLU A 38 -27.99 -0.94 -0.15
CA GLU A 38 -29.01 -1.24 -1.16
C GLU A 38 -28.40 -1.56 -2.52
N GLY A 39 -27.39 -0.79 -2.96
CA GLY A 39 -26.69 -1.00 -4.22
C GLY A 39 -25.99 -2.36 -4.32
N VAL A 40 -25.60 -2.95 -3.19
CA VAL A 40 -25.05 -4.33 -3.11
C VAL A 40 -26.11 -5.38 -2.77
N GLY A 41 -27.40 -5.03 -2.81
CA GLY A 41 -28.53 -5.97 -2.64
C GLY A 41 -29.03 -6.15 -1.20
N GLY A 42 -28.48 -5.44 -0.21
CA GLY A 42 -29.00 -5.36 1.17
C GLY A 42 -28.85 -6.62 2.04
N SER A 43 -28.56 -7.78 1.45
CA SER A 43 -28.48 -9.08 2.15
C SER A 43 -27.07 -9.70 2.15
N ILE A 44 -26.08 -9.01 1.58
CA ILE A 44 -24.69 -9.48 1.59
C ILE A 44 -24.16 -9.45 3.03
N ARG A 45 -23.60 -10.59 3.47
CA ARG A 45 -23.00 -10.71 4.80
C ARG A 45 -21.60 -10.11 4.86
N PHE A 46 -20.78 -10.39 3.85
CA PHE A 46 -19.43 -9.84 3.68
C PHE A 46 -18.92 -10.11 2.26
N PHE A 47 -17.92 -9.33 1.84
CA PHE A 47 -17.12 -9.58 0.65
C PHE A 47 -15.76 -10.19 1.05
N VAL A 48 -15.17 -10.94 0.13
CA VAL A 48 -13.78 -11.39 0.23
C VAL A 48 -12.99 -10.82 -0.94
N SER A 49 -11.87 -10.17 -0.63
CA SER A 49 -10.93 -9.60 -1.60
C SER A 49 -9.60 -10.34 -1.54
N GLY A 50 -9.04 -10.68 -2.69
CA GLY A 50 -7.75 -11.36 -2.81
C GLY A 50 -7.12 -11.15 -4.19
N GLY A 51 -5.93 -11.71 -4.40
CA GLY A 51 -5.18 -11.61 -5.67
C GLY A 51 -4.40 -10.30 -5.86
N ALA A 52 -4.75 -9.23 -5.14
CA ALA A 52 -4.00 -7.98 -5.09
C ALA A 52 -4.16 -7.29 -3.71
N PRO A 53 -3.23 -6.40 -3.31
CA PRO A 53 -3.36 -5.64 -2.07
C PRO A 53 -4.66 -4.80 -2.03
N LEU A 54 -5.38 -4.88 -0.91
CA LEU A 54 -6.55 -4.03 -0.65
C LEU A 54 -6.12 -2.75 0.07
N SER A 55 -6.49 -1.59 -0.49
CA SER A 55 -6.26 -0.29 0.14
C SER A 55 -6.95 -0.20 1.52
N LYS A 56 -6.21 0.19 2.57
CA LYS A 56 -6.76 0.47 3.90
C LYS A 56 -7.90 1.50 3.85
N ARG A 57 -7.74 2.53 3.02
CA ARG A 57 -8.75 3.60 2.82
C ARG A 57 -10.06 3.02 2.27
N LEU A 58 -9.97 2.11 1.31
CA LEU A 58 -11.14 1.45 0.71
C LEU A 58 -11.79 0.49 1.71
N SER A 59 -10.99 -0.37 2.36
CA SER A 59 -11.48 -1.29 3.39
C SER A 59 -12.22 -0.55 4.50
N ASN A 60 -11.62 0.50 5.06
CA ASN A 60 -12.25 1.36 6.07
C ASN A 60 -13.55 2.00 5.60
N ALA A 61 -13.65 2.39 4.33
CA ALA A 61 -14.86 2.99 3.79
C ALA A 61 -16.03 1.99 3.71
N PHE A 62 -15.75 0.77 3.24
CA PHE A 62 -16.74 -0.30 3.17
C PHE A 62 -17.21 -0.75 4.57
N TRP A 63 -16.25 -0.95 5.48
CA TRP A 63 -16.57 -1.25 6.88
C TRP A 63 -17.38 -0.14 7.54
N ALA A 64 -17.04 1.13 7.28
CA ALA A 64 -17.83 2.25 7.75
C ALA A 64 -19.26 2.29 7.19
N ALA A 65 -19.44 1.78 5.95
CA ALA A 65 -20.75 1.63 5.33
C ALA A 65 -21.56 0.44 5.88
N GLY A 66 -21.01 -0.33 6.81
CA GLY A 66 -21.63 -1.56 7.32
C GLY A 66 -21.61 -2.68 6.28
N ILE A 67 -20.64 -2.66 5.38
CA ILE A 67 -20.41 -3.68 4.36
C ILE A 67 -19.04 -4.30 4.65
N PRO A 68 -18.98 -5.41 5.41
CA PRO A 68 -17.71 -6.04 5.74
C PRO A 68 -16.97 -6.48 4.48
N VAL A 69 -15.69 -6.11 4.37
CA VAL A 69 -14.78 -6.58 3.32
C VAL A 69 -13.59 -7.22 4.02
N LEU A 70 -13.41 -8.52 3.76
CA LEU A 70 -12.35 -9.34 4.33
C LEU A 70 -11.26 -9.53 3.29
N GLN A 71 -10.02 -9.36 3.69
CA GLN A 71 -8.87 -9.59 2.82
C GLN A 71 -8.35 -11.02 3.03
N GLY A 72 -8.12 -11.73 1.94
CA GLY A 72 -7.50 -13.05 1.92
C GLY A 72 -6.26 -13.06 1.03
N TYR A 73 -5.37 -14.00 1.31
CA TYR A 73 -4.12 -14.17 0.58
C TYR A 73 -3.93 -15.62 0.14
N GLY A 74 -3.38 -15.75 -1.05
CA GLY A 74 -3.07 -17.00 -1.68
C GLY A 74 -2.40 -16.77 -3.02
N MET A 75 -1.82 -17.83 -3.55
CA MET A 75 -1.16 -17.85 -4.85
C MET A 75 -1.27 -19.24 -5.46
N THR A 76 -1.00 -19.37 -6.75
CA THR A 76 -1.13 -20.64 -7.48
C THR A 76 -0.35 -21.77 -6.80
N GLU A 77 0.84 -21.45 -6.29
CA GLU A 77 1.79 -22.37 -5.69
C GLU A 77 1.40 -22.81 -4.27
N ALA A 78 0.49 -22.09 -3.60
CA ALA A 78 0.10 -22.37 -2.21
C ALA A 78 -1.42 -22.36 -1.95
N CYS A 79 -2.25 -22.22 -2.98
CA CYS A 79 -3.69 -22.01 -2.85
C CYS A 79 -4.02 -20.82 -1.91
N VAL A 80 -5.26 -20.72 -1.45
CA VAL A 80 -5.63 -19.76 -0.39
C VAL A 80 -5.02 -20.22 0.93
N THR A 81 -4.24 -19.35 1.57
CA THR A 81 -3.37 -19.68 2.70
C THR A 81 -3.89 -19.06 4.01
N CYS A 82 -4.36 -17.81 3.96
CA CYS A 82 -4.91 -17.10 5.10
C CYS A 82 -6.01 -16.11 4.67
N ALA A 83 -6.85 -15.72 5.62
CA ALA A 83 -7.82 -14.65 5.42
C ALA A 83 -8.24 -14.01 6.75
N ASN A 84 -8.61 -12.72 6.69
CA ASN A 84 -9.40 -12.09 7.73
C ASN A 84 -10.77 -12.78 7.83
N ARG A 85 -11.30 -12.86 9.05
CA ARG A 85 -12.58 -13.50 9.37
C ARG A 85 -13.60 -12.46 9.82
N PRO A 86 -14.92 -12.70 9.69
CA PRO A 86 -15.94 -11.75 10.14
C PRO A 86 -15.81 -11.36 11.63
N ASP A 87 -15.35 -12.29 12.46
CA ASP A 87 -15.15 -12.16 13.90
C ASP A 87 -13.70 -11.80 14.30
N ASP A 88 -12.75 -11.90 13.38
CA ASP A 88 -11.33 -11.59 13.59
C ASP A 88 -10.75 -10.96 12.31
N ASN A 89 -10.86 -9.63 12.21
CA ASN A 89 -10.43 -8.86 11.05
C ASN A 89 -9.60 -7.66 11.49
N LYS A 90 -8.45 -7.48 10.83
CA LYS A 90 -7.60 -6.30 11.01
C LYS A 90 -7.35 -5.62 9.67
N VAL A 91 -7.64 -4.32 9.60
CA VAL A 91 -7.57 -3.60 8.31
C VAL A 91 -6.13 -3.53 7.80
N GLY A 92 -5.92 -4.04 6.58
CA GLY A 92 -4.63 -4.14 5.92
C GLY A 92 -3.84 -5.41 6.23
N SER A 93 -4.34 -6.26 7.13
CA SER A 93 -3.83 -7.62 7.30
C SER A 93 -4.38 -8.54 6.20
N ILE A 94 -3.62 -9.58 5.86
CA ILE A 94 -4.10 -10.74 5.09
C ILE A 94 -4.73 -11.83 5.98
N GLY A 95 -4.82 -11.57 7.28
CA GLY A 95 -5.40 -12.43 8.31
C GLY A 95 -4.44 -13.46 8.88
N THR A 96 -5.02 -14.48 9.50
CA THR A 96 -4.32 -15.60 10.14
C THR A 96 -4.36 -16.86 9.25
N PRO A 97 -3.33 -17.73 9.29
CA PRO A 97 -3.30 -18.95 8.50
C PRO A 97 -4.51 -19.86 8.79
N PHE A 98 -4.99 -20.56 7.76
CA PHE A 98 -5.98 -21.61 7.96
C PHE A 98 -5.40 -22.81 8.70
N GLU A 99 -6.27 -23.62 9.30
CA GLU A 99 -5.86 -24.82 10.02
C GLU A 99 -5.02 -25.76 9.14
N GLY A 100 -3.92 -26.26 9.69
CA GLY A 100 -2.99 -27.14 8.98
C GLY A 100 -2.02 -26.42 8.02
N ILE A 101 -2.05 -25.08 7.98
CA ILE A 101 -1.10 -24.25 7.25
C ILE A 101 -0.20 -23.54 8.25
N GLU A 102 1.10 -23.71 8.09
CA GLU A 102 2.12 -23.01 8.86
C GLU A 102 2.64 -21.83 8.05
N MET A 103 2.60 -20.64 8.65
CA MET A 103 3.19 -19.43 8.10
C MET A 103 4.21 -18.85 9.08
N LYS A 104 5.34 -18.36 8.58
CA LYS A 104 6.33 -17.63 9.38
C LYS A 104 7.04 -16.57 8.56
N ILE A 105 7.68 -15.63 9.25
CA ILE A 105 8.54 -14.61 8.64
C ILE A 105 9.99 -15.09 8.70
N ALA A 106 10.69 -15.10 7.57
CA ALA A 106 12.10 -15.42 7.50
C ALA A 106 12.93 -14.33 8.18
N GLU A 107 13.76 -14.71 9.16
CA GLU A 107 14.58 -13.76 9.93
C GLU A 107 15.62 -13.03 9.06
N SER A 108 16.03 -13.64 7.94
CA SER A 108 17.06 -13.12 7.04
C SER A 108 16.64 -11.84 6.30
N ASP A 109 15.39 -11.78 5.86
CA ASP A 109 14.93 -10.79 4.87
C ASP A 109 13.44 -10.43 4.98
N GLY A 110 12.71 -11.02 5.93
CA GLY A 110 11.29 -10.74 6.14
C GLY A 110 10.35 -11.47 5.18
N GLU A 111 10.85 -12.46 4.42
CA GLU A 111 10.02 -13.24 3.51
C GLU A 111 8.97 -14.08 4.23
N ILE A 112 7.74 -14.09 3.74
CA ILE A 112 6.68 -14.96 4.22
C ILE A 112 6.94 -16.37 3.68
N LEU A 113 7.06 -17.34 4.59
CA LEU A 113 7.26 -18.74 4.28
C LEU A 113 6.00 -19.54 4.61
N ILE A 114 5.62 -20.46 3.73
CA ILE A 114 4.39 -21.26 3.88
C ILE A 114 4.75 -22.75 3.87
N ARG A 115 4.19 -23.52 4.79
CA ARG A 115 4.27 -24.98 4.77
C ARG A 115 2.90 -25.59 5.06
N GLY A 116 2.49 -26.56 4.24
CA GLY A 116 1.22 -27.24 4.42
C GLY A 116 0.83 -28.06 3.21
N LYS A 117 -0.27 -28.79 3.30
CA LYS A 117 -0.81 -29.62 2.19
C LYS A 117 -1.32 -28.80 1.01
N ASN A 118 -1.46 -27.49 1.19
CA ASN A 118 -1.85 -26.50 0.19
C ASN A 118 -0.70 -26.10 -0.74
N VAL A 119 0.56 -26.36 -0.35
CA VAL A 119 1.73 -26.06 -1.17
C VAL A 119 1.81 -27.06 -2.32
N MET A 120 2.15 -26.55 -3.51
CA MET A 120 2.34 -27.33 -4.72
C MET A 120 3.40 -28.43 -4.53
N ARG A 121 3.36 -29.44 -5.39
CA ARG A 121 4.40 -30.48 -5.44
C ARG A 121 5.70 -30.02 -6.11
N GLY A 122 5.62 -28.93 -6.87
CA GLY A 122 6.70 -28.41 -7.69
C GLY A 122 6.23 -28.01 -9.08
N TYR A 123 7.12 -27.37 -9.83
CA TYR A 123 6.89 -26.99 -11.21
C TYR A 123 7.06 -28.20 -12.15
N TYR A 124 6.19 -28.31 -13.14
CA TYR A 124 6.21 -29.42 -14.09
C TYR A 124 7.54 -29.49 -14.86
N ASN A 125 8.21 -30.64 -14.81
CA ASN A 125 9.52 -30.90 -15.43
C ASN A 125 10.61 -29.89 -15.09
N ASN A 126 10.52 -29.21 -13.94
CA ASN A 126 11.51 -28.22 -13.53
C ASN A 126 11.91 -28.39 -12.05
N PRO A 127 12.70 -29.42 -11.74
CA PRO A 127 13.13 -29.71 -10.37
C PRO A 127 14.08 -28.62 -9.82
N GLU A 128 14.89 -27.98 -10.67
CA GLU A 128 15.79 -26.92 -10.24
C GLU A 128 15.04 -25.68 -9.75
N GLU A 129 14.06 -25.18 -10.50
CA GLU A 129 13.23 -24.05 -10.04
C GLU A 129 12.36 -24.43 -8.84
N THR A 130 11.96 -25.71 -8.72
CA THR A 130 11.23 -26.19 -7.55
C THR A 130 12.09 -26.13 -6.30
N ALA A 131 13.33 -26.61 -6.37
CA ALA A 131 14.27 -26.59 -5.24
C ALA A 131 14.70 -25.17 -4.84
N LYS A 132 14.58 -24.18 -5.73
CA LYS A 132 14.83 -22.77 -5.40
C LYS A 132 13.74 -22.15 -4.51
N VAL A 133 12.52 -22.67 -4.57
CA VAL A 133 11.37 -22.08 -3.88
C VAL A 133 10.80 -22.97 -2.77
N ILE A 134 11.14 -24.26 -2.71
CA ILE A 134 10.77 -25.15 -1.62
C ILE A 134 12.06 -25.64 -0.93
N ASP A 135 12.23 -25.29 0.33
CA ASP A 135 13.40 -25.68 1.12
C ASP A 135 13.34 -27.15 1.59
N GLU A 136 14.45 -27.65 2.12
CA GLU A 136 14.56 -29.02 2.65
C GLU A 136 13.60 -29.30 3.82
N ARG A 137 13.06 -28.26 4.47
CA ARG A 137 12.10 -28.36 5.58
C ARG A 137 10.65 -28.31 5.09
N GLY A 138 10.44 -28.21 3.77
CA GLY A 138 9.14 -28.14 3.11
C GLY A 138 8.48 -26.76 3.14
N PHE A 139 9.22 -25.70 3.47
CA PHE A 139 8.72 -24.34 3.37
C PHE A 139 8.84 -23.83 1.94
N TYR A 140 7.73 -23.29 1.45
CA TYR A 140 7.66 -22.53 0.22
C TYR A 140 7.97 -21.06 0.47
N HIS A 141 8.94 -20.55 -0.29
CA HIS A 141 9.38 -19.16 -0.35
C HIS A 141 8.47 -18.38 -1.31
N THR A 142 7.60 -17.55 -0.75
CA THR A 142 6.52 -16.85 -1.50
C THR A 142 7.05 -15.74 -2.41
N GLY A 143 8.23 -15.22 -2.12
CA GLY A 143 8.72 -13.96 -2.65
C GLY A 143 7.92 -12.74 -2.19
N ASP A 144 7.03 -12.87 -1.19
CA ASP A 144 6.33 -11.77 -0.54
C ASP A 144 7.02 -11.45 0.80
N ILE A 145 7.26 -10.17 1.04
CA ILE A 145 7.87 -9.66 2.28
C ILE A 145 6.76 -9.15 3.18
N GLY A 146 6.92 -9.36 4.48
CA GLY A 146 5.90 -8.97 5.43
C GLY A 146 6.33 -9.03 6.88
N TYR A 147 5.35 -8.85 7.74
CA TYR A 147 5.51 -9.04 9.18
C TYR A 147 4.26 -9.70 9.76
N VAL A 148 4.41 -10.26 10.97
CA VAL A 148 3.31 -10.76 11.78
C VAL A 148 3.20 -9.91 13.04
N ASP A 149 2.00 -9.55 13.43
CA ASP A 149 1.78 -8.82 14.67
C ASP A 149 1.64 -9.75 15.89
N GLN A 150 1.46 -9.17 17.08
CA GLN A 150 1.33 -9.92 18.33
C GLN A 150 0.04 -10.75 18.42
N GLU A 151 -0.96 -10.45 17.59
CA GLU A 151 -2.23 -11.18 17.52
C GLU A 151 -2.20 -12.29 16.46
N GLY A 152 -1.06 -12.46 15.76
CA GLY A 152 -0.87 -13.49 14.73
C GLY A 152 -1.32 -13.10 13.33
N HIS A 153 -1.72 -11.84 13.13
CA HIS A 153 -2.16 -11.32 11.83
C HIS A 153 -0.96 -11.00 10.95
N PHE A 154 -0.96 -11.53 9.73
CA PHE A 154 0.12 -11.29 8.76
C PHE A 154 -0.17 -10.04 7.91
N PHE A 155 0.89 -9.34 7.52
CA PHE A 155 0.83 -8.15 6.68
C PHE A 155 1.86 -8.26 5.57
N ILE A 156 1.46 -8.01 4.32
CA ILE A 156 2.37 -7.95 3.17
C ILE A 156 2.81 -6.50 2.99
N THR A 157 4.12 -6.31 2.88
CA THR A 157 4.72 -5.01 2.60
C THR A 157 5.11 -4.87 1.14
N ASP A 158 5.70 -5.90 0.52
CA ASP A 158 6.10 -5.88 -0.89
C ASP A 158 6.42 -7.26 -1.47
N ARG A 159 6.87 -7.30 -2.73
CA ARG A 159 7.53 -8.45 -3.36
C ARG A 159 9.04 -8.34 -3.17
N LYS A 160 9.68 -9.44 -2.80
CA LYS A 160 11.15 -9.57 -2.65
C LYS A 160 11.92 -9.11 -3.88
N LYS A 161 11.39 -9.36 -5.08
CA LYS A 161 11.98 -8.92 -6.36
C LYS A 161 11.81 -7.43 -6.64
N ASP A 162 10.82 -6.80 -6.01
CA ASP A 162 10.50 -5.38 -6.19
C ASP A 162 11.19 -4.50 -5.14
N LEU A 163 11.78 -5.09 -4.08
CA LEU A 163 12.60 -4.38 -3.12
C LEU A 163 13.81 -3.74 -3.80
N PHE A 164 14.09 -2.49 -3.46
CA PHE A 164 15.36 -1.86 -3.82
C PHE A 164 16.27 -1.73 -2.59
N LYS A 165 17.57 -1.68 -2.84
CA LYS A 165 18.60 -1.61 -1.81
C LYS A 165 19.22 -0.23 -1.79
N LEU A 166 19.24 0.42 -0.62
CA LEU A 166 19.95 1.67 -0.38
C LEU A 166 21.46 1.42 -0.35
N SER A 167 22.27 2.48 -0.50
CA SER A 167 23.74 2.40 -0.46
C SER A 167 24.27 1.88 0.88
N ASN A 168 23.52 2.08 1.97
CA ASN A 168 23.81 1.54 3.31
C ASN A 168 23.44 0.05 3.47
N GLY A 169 22.95 -0.59 2.42
CA GLY A 169 22.62 -2.01 2.37
C GLY A 169 21.24 -2.40 2.89
N LYS A 170 20.42 -1.43 3.33
CA LYS A 170 19.04 -1.67 3.78
C LYS A 170 18.11 -1.84 2.59
N TYR A 171 17.16 -2.78 2.71
CA TYR A 171 16.13 -3.01 1.71
C TYR A 171 14.89 -2.19 2.03
N VAL A 172 14.27 -1.63 0.99
CA VAL A 172 13.06 -0.80 1.10
C VAL A 172 11.97 -1.43 0.25
N ALA A 173 10.77 -1.49 0.83
CA ALA A 173 9.52 -1.89 0.18
C ALA A 173 8.86 -0.69 -0.53
N PRO A 174 9.12 -0.43 -1.82
CA PRO A 174 8.56 0.73 -2.51
C PRO A 174 7.03 0.76 -2.53
N GLN A 175 6.35 -0.38 -2.68
CA GLN A 175 4.89 -0.42 -2.74
C GLN A 175 4.25 0.00 -1.41
N GLN A 176 4.87 -0.33 -0.29
CA GLN A 176 4.43 0.12 1.03
C GLN A 176 4.52 1.65 1.14
N VAL A 177 5.65 2.23 0.72
CA VAL A 177 5.85 3.68 0.69
C VAL A 177 4.82 4.35 -0.23
N GLU A 178 4.67 3.87 -1.46
CA GLU A 178 3.74 4.41 -2.45
C GLU A 178 2.29 4.34 -2.00
N SER A 179 1.88 3.24 -1.34
CA SER A 179 0.55 3.05 -0.78
C SER A 179 0.26 4.04 0.35
N LEU A 180 1.25 4.36 1.18
CA LEU A 180 1.14 5.39 2.22
C LEU A 180 0.99 6.79 1.59
N LEU A 181 1.81 7.12 0.60
CA LEU A 181 1.72 8.42 -0.10
C LEU A 181 0.36 8.63 -0.78
N LYS A 182 -0.20 7.58 -1.38
CA LYS A 182 -1.54 7.59 -1.99
C LYS A 182 -2.70 7.78 -1.00
N GLN A 183 -2.43 7.81 0.30
CA GLN A 183 -3.44 8.20 1.29
C GLN A 183 -3.65 9.72 1.32
N SER A 184 -2.65 10.51 0.92
CA SER A 184 -2.81 11.95 0.72
C SER A 184 -3.79 12.21 -0.42
N PRO A 185 -4.79 13.11 -0.26
CA PRO A 185 -5.65 13.51 -1.36
C PRO A 185 -4.91 14.37 -2.39
N LEU A 186 -3.68 14.83 -2.09
CA LEU A 186 -2.85 15.62 -3.01
C LEU A 186 -2.06 14.76 -4.00
N VAL A 187 -2.07 13.43 -3.86
CA VAL A 187 -1.24 12.51 -4.64
C VAL A 187 -2.12 11.69 -5.57
N SER A 188 -1.96 11.88 -6.88
CA SER A 188 -2.57 11.01 -7.90
C SER A 188 -1.72 9.74 -8.08
N GLN A 189 -0.42 9.91 -8.33
CA GLN A 189 0.54 8.83 -8.48
C GLN A 189 1.81 9.09 -7.68
N ALA A 190 2.44 8.03 -7.19
CA ALA A 190 3.72 8.11 -6.50
C ALA A 190 4.57 6.89 -6.89
N VAL A 191 5.87 7.10 -7.01
CA VAL A 191 6.88 6.05 -7.19
C VAL A 191 8.00 6.29 -6.18
N ALA A 192 8.21 5.33 -5.30
CA ALA A 192 9.32 5.35 -4.35
C ALA A 192 10.63 5.01 -5.08
N VAL A 193 11.66 5.79 -4.82
CA VAL A 193 12.97 5.73 -5.51
C VAL A 193 14.09 5.84 -4.48
N GLY A 194 15.31 5.44 -4.88
CA GLY A 194 16.47 5.43 -4.00
C GLY A 194 17.36 4.20 -4.14
N SER A 195 17.16 3.37 -5.17
CA SER A 195 18.05 2.24 -5.44
C SER A 195 19.50 2.71 -5.58
N GLY A 196 20.40 2.12 -4.79
CA GLY A 196 21.82 2.47 -4.75
C GLY A 196 22.16 3.81 -4.08
N ARG A 197 21.19 4.51 -3.48
CA ARG A 197 21.34 5.89 -2.97
C ARG A 197 21.25 5.96 -1.46
N LYS A 198 21.59 7.12 -0.88
CA LYS A 198 21.69 7.32 0.57
C LYS A 198 20.35 7.24 1.30
N GLN A 199 19.28 7.70 0.66
CA GLN A 199 17.95 7.76 1.28
C GLN A 199 16.84 7.51 0.26
N VAL A 200 15.63 7.29 0.78
CA VAL A 200 14.42 7.12 -0.02
C VAL A 200 13.85 8.49 -0.41
N GLY A 201 13.60 8.66 -1.71
CA GLY A 201 12.84 9.75 -2.28
C GLY A 201 11.53 9.24 -2.89
N ALA A 202 10.69 10.18 -3.35
CA ALA A 202 9.50 9.83 -4.12
C ALA A 202 9.29 10.77 -5.31
N LEU A 203 9.05 10.20 -6.48
CA LEU A 203 8.49 10.92 -7.62
C LEU A 203 6.97 10.98 -7.44
N VAL A 204 6.39 12.17 -7.42
CA VAL A 204 4.97 12.38 -7.10
C VAL A 204 4.30 13.13 -8.23
N VAL A 205 3.22 12.56 -8.76
CA VAL A 205 2.28 13.25 -9.64
C VAL A 205 1.13 13.77 -8.78
N PRO A 206 0.97 15.08 -8.62
CA PRO A 206 -0.11 15.62 -7.80
C PRO A 206 -1.49 15.37 -8.41
N ASP A 207 -2.49 15.26 -7.53
CA ASP A 207 -3.87 15.52 -7.90
C ASP A 207 -4.05 17.04 -8.09
N TRP A 208 -3.97 17.50 -9.34
CA TRP A 208 -3.86 18.93 -9.65
C TRP A 208 -5.07 19.75 -9.23
N GLU A 209 -6.26 19.17 -9.25
CA GLU A 209 -7.49 19.85 -8.82
C GLU A 209 -7.46 20.05 -7.30
N THR A 210 -7.24 18.98 -6.55
CA THR A 210 -7.17 19.02 -5.08
C THR A 210 -6.02 19.88 -4.61
N LEU A 211 -4.83 19.74 -5.22
CA LEU A 211 -3.66 20.54 -4.86
C LEU A 211 -3.92 22.03 -5.06
N LYS A 212 -4.46 22.46 -6.20
CA LYS A 212 -4.76 23.88 -6.46
C LYS A 212 -5.78 24.42 -5.46
N GLN A 213 -6.77 23.63 -5.08
CA GLN A 213 -7.73 24.03 -4.05
C GLN A 213 -7.06 24.19 -2.68
N THR A 214 -6.29 23.19 -2.23
CA THR A 214 -5.57 23.24 -0.96
C THR A 214 -4.57 24.40 -0.89
N LEU A 215 -3.85 24.69 -1.96
CA LEU A 215 -2.92 25.82 -2.03
C LEU A 215 -3.65 27.16 -1.82
N LYS A 216 -4.81 27.35 -2.47
CA LYS A 216 -5.63 28.56 -2.29
C LYS A 216 -6.13 28.72 -0.85
N GLU A 217 -6.58 27.63 -0.24
CA GLU A 217 -7.03 27.61 1.16
C GLU A 217 -5.88 27.94 2.15
N GLU A 218 -4.66 27.53 1.83
CA GLU A 218 -3.45 27.84 2.60
C GLU A 218 -2.81 29.18 2.23
N GLY A 219 -3.42 29.97 1.33
CA GLY A 219 -2.91 31.28 0.91
C GLY A 219 -1.64 31.23 0.04
N ILE A 220 -1.36 30.07 -0.57
CA ILE A 220 -0.22 29.87 -1.48
C ILE A 220 -0.71 30.10 -2.92
N SER A 221 0.01 30.92 -3.70
CA SER A 221 -0.33 31.14 -5.11
C SER A 221 -0.30 29.82 -5.88
N ALA A 222 -1.40 29.53 -6.58
CA ALA A 222 -1.59 28.36 -7.42
C ALA A 222 -1.73 28.73 -8.91
N GLU A 223 -1.22 29.91 -9.27
CA GLU A 223 -1.19 30.43 -10.64
C GLU A 223 0.00 29.82 -11.39
N GLY A 224 -0.20 29.54 -12.68
CA GLY A 224 0.83 28.97 -13.55
C GLY A 224 0.48 27.59 -14.13
N SER A 225 1.38 27.15 -15.01
CA SER A 225 1.39 25.80 -15.59
C SER A 225 1.73 24.74 -14.53
N ARG A 226 1.53 23.46 -14.85
CA ARG A 226 1.86 22.37 -13.91
C ARG A 226 3.37 22.29 -13.69
N GLU A 227 4.13 22.56 -14.75
CA GLU A 227 5.57 22.62 -14.77
C GLU A 227 6.08 23.72 -13.82
N GLU A 228 5.56 24.93 -13.92
CA GLU A 228 5.91 26.04 -13.01
C GLU A 228 5.57 25.72 -11.55
N LEU A 229 4.44 25.06 -11.30
CA LEU A 229 4.04 24.65 -9.95
C LEU A 229 4.92 23.54 -9.38
N CYS A 230 5.45 22.64 -10.21
CA CYS A 230 6.39 21.61 -9.80
C CYS A 230 7.72 22.19 -9.31
N GLU A 231 8.14 23.34 -9.85
CA GLU A 231 9.37 24.04 -9.45
C GLU A 231 9.17 24.99 -8.27
N ASN A 232 7.93 25.33 -7.93
CA ASN A 232 7.63 26.25 -6.84
C ASN A 232 7.96 25.63 -5.45
N PRO A 233 8.91 26.19 -4.68
CA PRO A 233 9.33 25.62 -3.40
C PRO A 233 8.20 25.51 -2.37
N HIS A 234 7.20 26.40 -2.40
CA HIS A 234 6.06 26.35 -1.49
C HIS A 234 5.15 25.15 -1.80
N VAL A 235 4.95 24.86 -3.10
CA VAL A 235 4.15 23.73 -3.57
C VAL A 235 4.85 22.41 -3.25
N VAL A 236 6.15 22.31 -3.57
CA VAL A 236 6.97 21.13 -3.24
C VAL A 236 6.96 20.88 -1.74
N LYS A 237 7.19 21.91 -0.92
CA LYS A 237 7.18 21.80 0.54
C LYS A 237 5.83 21.34 1.08
N ARG A 238 4.73 21.78 0.45
CA ARG A 238 3.38 21.37 0.83
C ARG A 238 3.14 19.88 0.62
N VAL A 239 3.53 19.34 -0.54
CA VAL A 239 3.41 17.91 -0.84
C VAL A 239 4.41 17.09 0.00
N GLN A 240 5.62 17.60 0.20
CA GLN A 240 6.63 16.96 1.04
C GLN A 240 6.15 16.80 2.49
N ARG A 241 5.43 17.78 3.03
CA ARG A 241 4.85 17.70 4.38
C ARG A 241 3.96 16.46 4.53
N ASP A 242 3.11 16.19 3.55
CA ASP A 242 2.26 14.99 3.56
C ASP A 242 3.12 13.73 3.45
N ALA A 243 4.08 13.69 2.53
CA ALA A 243 4.93 12.51 2.33
C ALA A 243 5.70 12.11 3.59
N VAL A 244 6.25 13.09 4.31
CA VAL A 244 6.94 12.88 5.58
C VAL A 244 5.97 12.40 6.67
N GLU A 245 4.79 12.99 6.77
CA GLU A 245 3.80 12.60 7.78
C GLU A 245 3.26 11.17 7.54
N PHE A 246 2.91 10.82 6.30
CA PHE A 246 2.39 9.49 5.97
C PHE A 246 3.42 8.37 6.13
N THR A 247 4.72 8.68 6.04
CA THR A 247 5.80 7.70 6.23
C THR A 247 6.42 7.75 7.62
N ARG A 248 5.94 8.61 8.52
CA ARG A 248 6.53 8.85 9.85
C ARG A 248 6.64 7.59 10.72
N GLU A 249 5.68 6.68 10.64
CA GLU A 249 5.66 5.45 11.44
C GLU A 249 6.55 4.33 10.86
N MET A 250 7.12 4.53 9.67
CA MET A 250 8.08 3.58 9.09
C MET A 250 9.45 3.67 9.77
N ASN A 251 10.31 2.69 9.52
CA ASN A 251 11.72 2.77 9.91
C ASN A 251 12.38 3.98 9.26
N ASP A 252 13.32 4.63 9.95
CA ASP A 252 13.91 5.89 9.49
C ASP A 252 14.51 5.81 8.07
N TYR A 253 15.08 4.67 7.71
CA TYR A 253 15.68 4.42 6.40
C TYR A 253 14.65 4.23 5.28
N GLU A 254 13.39 3.90 5.60
CA GLU A 254 12.30 3.73 4.62
C GLU A 254 11.49 5.01 4.40
N ARG A 255 11.64 6.01 5.29
CA ARG A 255 10.89 7.26 5.23
C ARG A 255 11.28 8.07 4.01
N VAL A 256 10.29 8.65 3.35
CA VAL A 256 10.52 9.59 2.24
C VAL A 256 11.12 10.87 2.81
N LYS A 257 12.37 11.16 2.41
CA LYS A 257 13.09 12.34 2.90
C LYS A 257 12.85 13.57 2.03
N ARG A 258 12.71 13.37 0.72
CA ARG A 258 12.44 14.41 -0.27
C ARG A 258 11.51 13.90 -1.36
N VAL A 259 10.73 14.80 -1.94
CA VAL A 259 9.85 14.51 -3.08
C VAL A 259 10.28 15.32 -4.29
N TYR A 260 10.04 14.78 -5.47
CA TYR A 260 10.14 15.49 -6.75
C TYR A 260 8.79 15.46 -7.44
N LEU A 261 8.26 16.62 -7.82
CA LEU A 261 6.92 16.72 -8.42
C LEU A 261 6.99 16.55 -9.93
N LEU A 262 6.05 15.78 -10.48
CA LEU A 262 5.91 15.55 -11.90
C LEU A 262 4.62 16.20 -12.44
N PRO A 263 4.69 16.95 -13.55
CA PRO A 263 3.53 17.68 -14.10
C PRO A 263 2.47 16.76 -14.73
N ARG A 264 2.85 15.52 -15.06
CA ARG A 264 2.01 14.56 -15.78
C ARG A 264 2.05 13.18 -15.16
N GLU A 265 1.01 12.42 -15.44
CA GLU A 265 0.94 11.02 -15.10
C GLU A 265 1.92 10.18 -15.93
N PHE A 266 2.28 9.02 -15.36
CA PHE A 266 2.99 7.97 -16.07
C PHE A 266 2.10 7.39 -17.17
N SER A 267 2.72 6.98 -18.28
CA SER A 267 1.97 6.56 -19.48
C SER A 267 2.47 5.25 -20.07
N ILE A 268 1.55 4.48 -20.65
CA ILE A 268 1.85 3.26 -21.40
C ILE A 268 2.64 3.63 -22.67
N ASP A 269 2.21 4.66 -23.39
CA ASP A 269 2.81 5.08 -24.68
C ASP A 269 4.27 5.51 -24.55
N LYS A 270 4.67 6.08 -23.40
CA LYS A 270 6.06 6.43 -23.12
C LYS A 270 6.86 5.30 -22.48
N GLY A 271 6.30 4.10 -22.41
CA GLY A 271 6.96 2.91 -21.88
C GLY A 271 7.15 2.90 -20.36
N GLU A 272 6.51 3.82 -19.63
CA GLU A 272 6.64 3.96 -18.17
C GLU A 272 5.75 2.98 -17.41
N MET A 273 4.74 2.46 -18.10
CA MET A 273 3.77 1.51 -17.57
C MET A 273 3.61 0.31 -18.50
N THR A 274 3.22 -0.81 -17.92
CA THR A 274 2.70 -1.98 -18.65
C THR A 274 1.24 -1.73 -19.06
N PRO A 275 0.69 -2.48 -20.04
CA PRO A 275 -0.73 -2.41 -20.39
C PRO A 275 -1.68 -2.69 -19.20
N THR A 276 -1.20 -3.41 -18.18
CA THR A 276 -1.93 -3.66 -16.92
C THR A 276 -1.70 -2.57 -15.87
N LEU A 277 -1.20 -1.40 -16.28
CA LEU A 277 -0.95 -0.21 -15.47
C LEU A 277 0.08 -0.40 -14.34
N LYS A 278 0.92 -1.44 -14.39
CA LYS A 278 2.08 -1.55 -13.49
C LYS A 278 3.21 -0.66 -13.96
N ILE A 279 3.81 0.10 -13.04
CA ILE A 279 4.99 0.94 -13.28
C ILE A 279 6.20 0.06 -13.67
N LYS A 280 6.93 0.48 -14.69
CA LYS A 280 8.21 -0.13 -15.09
C LYS A 280 9.36 0.61 -14.42
N ARG A 281 9.74 0.18 -13.21
CA ARG A 281 10.72 0.89 -12.37
C ARG A 281 12.06 1.17 -13.06
N GLY A 282 12.63 0.19 -13.76
CA GLY A 282 13.90 0.42 -14.49
C GLY A 282 13.83 1.56 -15.50
N VAL A 283 12.69 1.72 -16.19
CA VAL A 283 12.48 2.84 -17.12
C VAL A 283 12.32 4.17 -16.37
N ILE A 284 11.66 4.16 -15.20
CA ILE A 284 11.53 5.35 -14.35
C ILE A 284 12.90 5.77 -13.80
N ASP A 285 13.69 4.83 -13.31
CA ASP A 285 15.01 5.08 -12.73
C ASP A 285 15.97 5.69 -13.77
N GLU A 286 15.98 5.16 -15.00
CA GLU A 286 16.76 5.73 -16.11
C GLU A 286 16.25 7.12 -16.53
N LYS A 287 14.94 7.27 -16.70
CA LYS A 287 14.35 8.50 -17.24
C LYS A 287 14.44 9.68 -16.29
N TYR A 288 14.36 9.42 -14.99
CA TYR A 288 14.33 10.44 -13.94
C TYR A 288 15.60 10.42 -13.09
N GLU A 289 16.70 9.85 -13.60
CA GLU A 289 17.96 9.68 -12.85
C GLU A 289 18.42 10.98 -12.17
N GLU A 290 18.46 12.09 -12.91
CA GLU A 290 18.87 13.40 -12.37
C GLU A 290 17.97 13.87 -11.22
N ALA A 291 16.65 13.75 -11.39
CA ALA A 291 15.68 14.11 -10.36
C ALA A 291 15.79 13.20 -9.13
N ILE A 292 16.05 11.90 -9.33
CA ILE A 292 16.24 10.93 -8.27
C ILE A 292 17.52 11.24 -7.50
N ASP A 293 18.61 11.57 -8.18
CA ASP A 293 19.89 11.93 -7.55
C ASP A 293 19.78 13.21 -6.72
N GLU A 294 19.03 14.20 -7.21
CA GLU A 294 18.77 15.43 -6.46
C GLU A 294 18.08 15.15 -5.11
N ILE A 295 17.07 14.27 -5.09
CA ILE A 295 16.26 14.03 -3.89
C ILE A 295 16.83 12.93 -2.98
N CYS A 296 17.52 11.93 -3.53
CA CYS A 296 18.02 10.77 -2.80
C CYS A 296 19.51 10.87 -2.42
N GLY A 297 20.28 11.73 -3.10
CA GLY A 297 21.72 11.83 -2.93
C GLY A 297 22.48 10.61 -3.45
N THR A 298 23.61 10.86 -4.10
CA THR A 298 24.58 9.84 -4.52
C THR A 298 25.30 9.22 -3.33
#